data_AF-A0A352UI51-F1
#
_entry.id   AF-A0A352UI51-F1
#
_cell.length_a   1.000
_cell.length_b   1.000
_cell.length_c   1.000
_cell.angle_alpha   90.00
_cell.angle_beta   90.00
_cell.angle_gamma   90.00
#
_symmetry.space_group_name_H-M   'P 1'
#
loop_
_entity.id
_entity.type
_entity.pdbx_description
1 polymer ?
#
loop_
_entity_poly.entity_id
_entity_poly.type
_entity_poly.pdbx_seq_one_letter_code
_entity_poly.pdbx_strand_id
1 'polypeptide(L)' 'MIHEPQAIRNLLHMHFKSEHAQNILRAISPDLKLVSVSPATGAFTNEVRILECRTRSGKGLRLAVKLMTDDDAW' A
#
# COMPACT_ATOMS: atom_id res chain seq x y z
N MET A 1 -1.88 -34.72 -7.47
CA MET A 1 -1.77 -33.34 -7.98
C MET A 1 -3.01 -32.60 -7.56
N ILE A 2 -2.96 -31.90 -6.42
CA ILE A 2 -4.09 -31.09 -5.96
C ILE A 2 -3.95 -29.75 -6.69
N HIS A 3 -4.82 -29.48 -7.65
CA HIS A 3 -4.97 -28.16 -8.22
C HIS A 3 -5.61 -27.29 -7.14
N GLU A 4 -4.81 -26.53 -6.41
CA GLU A 4 -5.35 -25.46 -5.58
C GLU A 4 -6.07 -24.46 -6.50
N PRO A 5 -7.36 -24.17 -6.26
CA PRO A 5 -8.09 -23.23 -7.09
C PRO A 5 -7.44 -21.85 -6.99
N GLN A 6 -7.20 -21.21 -8.14
CA GLN A 6 -6.72 -19.82 -8.25
C GLN A 6 -7.46 -18.82 -7.31
N ALA A 7 -8.69 -19.17 -6.88
CA ALA A 7 -9.51 -18.44 -5.93
C ALA A 7 -8.87 -18.28 -4.53
N ILE A 8 -8.10 -19.26 -4.03
CA ILE A 8 -7.41 -19.16 -2.72
C ILE A 8 -6.20 -18.23 -2.83
N ARG A 9 -5.53 -18.22 -3.98
CA ARG A 9 -4.41 -17.31 -4.26
C ARG A 9 -4.83 -15.83 -4.29
N ASN A 10 -6.10 -15.56 -4.58
CA ASN A 10 -6.70 -14.22 -4.52
C ASN A 10 -7.19 -13.82 -3.11
N LEU A 11 -7.26 -14.75 -2.15
CA LEU A 11 -7.61 -14.47 -0.76
C LEU A 11 -6.41 -14.05 0.10
N LEU A 12 -5.18 -14.40 -0.32
CA LEU A 12 -3.93 -14.05 0.38
C LEU A 12 -3.19 -12.84 -0.23
N HIS A 13 -3.55 -12.39 -1.43
CA HIS A 13 -3.12 -11.07 -1.89
C HIS A 13 -3.99 -10.01 -1.22
N MET A 14 -3.53 -9.47 -0.08
CA MET A 14 -4.01 -8.17 0.38
C MET A 14 -3.78 -7.14 -0.73
N HIS A 15 -4.78 -6.92 -1.57
CA HIS A 15 -4.76 -5.82 -2.51
C HIS A 15 -4.70 -4.51 -1.73
N PHE A 16 -3.66 -3.72 -1.96
CA PHE A 16 -3.57 -2.38 -1.37
C PHE A 16 -4.67 -1.48 -1.92
N LYS A 17 -5.74 -1.32 -1.12
CA LYS A 17 -6.87 -0.43 -1.44
C LYS A 17 -6.57 1.00 -1.00
N SER A 18 -7.23 1.97 -1.64
CA SER A 18 -7.14 3.39 -1.29
C SER A 18 -7.49 3.67 0.18
N GLU A 19 -8.35 2.86 0.79
CA GLU A 19 -8.71 2.94 2.22
C GLU A 19 -7.49 2.70 3.13
N HIS A 20 -6.61 1.77 2.78
CA HIS A 20 -5.38 1.53 3.53
C HIS A 20 -4.46 2.75 3.50
N ALA A 21 -4.32 3.40 2.33
CA ALA A 21 -3.56 4.65 2.21
C ALA A 21 -4.12 5.77 3.09
N GLN A 22 -5.45 5.91 3.15
CA GLN A 22 -6.08 6.91 4.02
C GLN A 22 -5.84 6.63 5.49
N ASN A 23 -5.92 5.36 5.91
CA ASN A 23 -5.65 4.96 7.30
C ASN A 23 -4.19 5.24 7.70
N ILE A 24 -3.23 4.89 6.83
CA ILE A 24 -1.80 5.20 7.03
C ILE A 24 -1.61 6.70 7.18
N LEU A 25 -2.19 7.51 6.29
CA LEU A 25 -2.06 8.96 6.36
C LEU A 25 -2.64 9.55 7.64
N ARG A 26 -3.82 9.08 8.07
CA ARG A 26 -4.43 9.51 9.34
C ARG A 26 -3.55 9.19 10.55
N ALA A 27 -2.85 8.06 10.52
CA ALA A 27 -1.91 7.68 11.59
C ALA A 27 -0.65 8.55 11.61
N ILE A 28 -0.16 9.00 10.45
CA ILE A 28 1.02 9.87 10.33
C ILE A 28 0.68 11.32 10.69
N SER A 29 -0.40 11.85 10.10
CA SER A 29 -0.85 13.21 10.35
C SER A 29 -2.29 13.43 9.87
N PRO A 30 -3.18 13.98 10.71
CA PRO A 30 -4.54 14.30 10.31
C PRO A 30 -4.62 15.44 9.27
N ASP A 31 -3.53 16.17 9.03
CA ASP A 31 -3.49 17.31 8.11
C ASP A 31 -3.09 16.94 6.68
N LEU A 32 -2.71 15.68 6.46
CA LEU A 32 -2.39 15.16 5.13
C LEU A 32 -3.65 14.67 4.42
N LYS A 33 -3.84 15.15 3.20
CA LYS A 33 -4.85 14.65 2.27
C LYS A 33 -4.18 13.81 1.19
N LEU A 34 -4.73 12.63 0.95
CA LEU A 34 -4.33 11.77 -0.15
C LEU A 34 -4.75 12.42 -1.48
N VAL A 35 -3.81 12.51 -2.42
CA VAL A 35 -4.05 12.99 -3.79
C VAL A 35 -4.12 11.81 -4.74
N SER A 36 -3.13 10.93 -4.69
CA SER A 36 -3.06 9.76 -5.56
C SER A 36 -2.31 8.61 -4.90
N VAL A 37 -2.56 7.40 -5.39
CA VAL A 37 -1.84 6.18 -5.04
C VAL A 37 -1.35 5.57 -6.35
N SER A 38 -0.06 5.27 -6.43
CA SER A 38 0.50 4.59 -7.59
C SER A 38 1.43 3.45 -7.17
N PRO A 39 1.53 2.38 -7.97
CA PRO A 39 2.57 1.38 -7.76
C PRO A 39 3.95 2.00 -7.99
N ALA A 40 4.92 1.69 -7.15
CA ALA A 40 6.32 1.97 -7.46
C ALA A 40 6.87 0.80 -8.29
N THR A 41 7.18 1.04 -9.56
CA THR A 41 7.90 0.07 -10.40
C THR A 41 9.40 0.18 -10.15
N GLY A 42 10.00 -0.86 -9.56
CA GLY A 42 11.43 -0.93 -9.26
C GLY A 42 11.84 -2.32 -8.76
N ALA A 43 13.13 -2.54 -8.54
CA ALA A 43 13.69 -3.79 -8.02
C ALA A 43 13.40 -3.98 -6.52
N PHE A 44 12.14 -3.80 -6.11
CA PHE A 44 11.70 -4.07 -4.76
C PHE A 44 11.27 -5.54 -4.68
N THR A 45 11.78 -6.24 -3.68
CA THR A 45 11.36 -7.62 -3.34
C THR A 45 9.91 -7.69 -2.87
N ASN A 46 9.33 -6.54 -2.50
CA ASN A 46 7.99 -6.41 -1.94
C ASN A 46 7.17 -5.44 -2.79
N GLU A 47 5.85 -5.55 -2.69
CA GLU A 47 4.94 -4.56 -3.26
C GLU A 47 5.15 -3.19 -2.58
N VAL A 48 5.45 -2.17 -3.39
CA VAL A 48 5.60 -0.78 -2.93
C VAL A 48 4.54 0.11 -3.57
N ARG A 49 4.00 1.03 -2.78
CA ARG A 49 3.01 2.03 -3.18
C ARG A 49 3.54 3.43 -2.88
N ILE A 50 3.43 4.33 -3.84
CA ILE A 50 3.71 5.75 -3.65
C ILE A 50 2.39 6.45 -3.34
N LEU A 51 2.36 7.17 -2.22
CA LEU A 51 1.25 8.03 -1.84
C LEU A 51 1.65 9.48 -2.11
N GLU A 52 0.96 10.12 -3.04
CA GLU A 52 1.06 11.57 -3.20
C GLU A 52 0.08 12.25 -2.27
N CYS A 53 0.59 13.19 -1.47
CA CYS A 53 -0.16 13.82 -0.41
C CYS A 53 0.00 15.34 -0.47
N ARG A 54 -0.98 16.06 0.07
CA ARG A 54 -0.88 17.50 0.30
C ARG A 54 -1.31 17.86 1.71
N THR A 55 -0.61 18.81 2.30
CA THR A 55 -1.03 19.46 3.55
C THR A 55 -2.15 20.47 3.28
N ARG A 56 -2.83 20.95 4.34
CA ARG A 56 -3.80 22.06 4.23
C ARG A 56 -3.21 23.33 3.62
N SER A 57 -1.92 23.60 3.84
CA SER A 57 -1.20 24.73 3.25
C SER A 57 -0.85 24.56 1.77
N GLY A 58 -1.21 23.42 1.16
CA GLY A 58 -0.92 23.12 -0.25
C GLY A 58 0.47 22.52 -0.51
N LYS A 59 1.34 22.44 0.51
CA LYS A 59 2.65 21.78 0.38
C LYS A 59 2.48 20.30 0.07
N GLY A 60 3.16 19.83 -0.97
CA GLY A 60 3.16 18.43 -1.40
C GLY A 60 4.17 17.58 -0.61
N LEU A 61 3.81 16.32 -0.39
CA LEU A 61 4.65 15.29 0.22
C LEU A 61 4.46 13.98 -0.55
N ARG A 62 5.52 13.19 -0.70
CA ARG A 62 5.45 11.83 -1.25
C ARG A 62 5.92 10.84 -0.20
N LEU A 63 5.13 9.78 0.01
CA LEU A 63 5.47 8.69 0.92
C LEU A 63 5.60 7.39 0.12
N ALA A 64 6.65 6.62 0.37
CA ALA A 64 6.78 5.26 -0.13
C ALA A 64 6.36 4.28 0.96
N VAL A 65 5.34 3.48 0.68
CA VAL A 65 4.80 2.45 1.58
C VAL A 65 5.22 1.09 1.04
N LYS A 66 6.05 0.38 1.79
CA LYS A 66 6.42 -1.01 1.53
C LYS A 66 5.45 -1.93 2.26
N LEU A 67 4.79 -2.82 1.54
CA LEU A 67 3.94 -3.83 2.14
C LEU A 67 4.79 -5.02 2.55
N MET A 68 4.84 -5.26 3.85
CA MET A 68 5.47 -6.44 4.40
C MET A 68 4.44 -7.56 4.31
N THR A 69 4.72 -8.58 3.50
CA THR A 69 4.07 -9.88 3.68
C THR A 69 4.81 -10.53 4.83
N ASP A 70 4.12 -10.86 5.92
CA ASP A 70 4.71 -11.77 6.89
C ASP A 70 5.06 -13.05 6.12
N ASP A 71 6.35 -13.36 6.10
CA ASP A 71 6.78 -14.71 5.75
C ASP A 71 6.27 -15.54 6.93
N ASP A 72 5.14 -16.22 6.76
CA ASP A 72 4.66 -17.23 7.69
C ASP A 72 5.70 -18.36 7.70
N ALA A 73 6.84 -18.11 8.34
CA ALA A 73 7.86 -19.08 8.67
C ALA A 73 7.31 -19.93 9.82
N TRP A 74 6.42 -20.85 9.47
CA TRP A 74 6.07 -22.00 10.29
C TRP A 74 7.05 -23.14 10.03
#